data_AF-A0A1V6Z0E5-F1
#
_entry.id   AF-A0A1V6Z0E5-F1
#
_cell.length_a   1.000
_cell.length_b   1.000
_cell.length_c   1.000
_cell.angle_alpha   90.00
_cell.angle_beta   90.00
_cell.angle_gamma   90.00
#
_symmetry.space_group_name_H-M   'P 1'
#
loop_
_entity.id
_entity.type
_entity.pdbx_description
1 polymer ?
#
loop_
_entity_poly.entity_id
_entity_poly.type
_entity_poly.pdbx_seq_one_letter_code
_entity_poly.pdbx_strand_id
1 'polypeptide(L)'
;MRAAQKHPTIITLEPLFELAQKRVCQTPGDSLGRLCDQSCGPSPLSRIAHHTTPVLAGKYLDRMNEIMLRGLLAIVNDMDNDGTVDLNAWLRHAVTIASINATYGTLNPFKRRHIEDTFWKLQRNMSLLLANIVPWLIAPKAWNARKDLCAALKNYFDLGGHEDGSELIAMRYSSFLGAGLTHEEIAYSEIPLVVGLLTNTVPAAFWVHFELLSRPKLLG
;
A
#
# COMPACT_ATOMS: atom_id res chain seq x y z
N MET A 1 45.19 21.39 3.80
CA MET A 1 44.36 20.34 3.18
C MET A 1 43.03 20.28 3.91
N ARG A 2 41.93 20.70 3.27
CA ARG A 2 40.57 20.57 3.82
C ARG A 2 40.03 19.20 3.40
N ALA A 3 39.69 18.37 4.37
CA ALA A 3 39.05 17.09 4.13
C ALA A 3 37.66 17.33 3.50
N ALA A 4 37.44 16.75 2.32
CA ALA A 4 36.14 16.71 1.70
C ALA A 4 35.22 15.81 2.55
N GLN A 5 34.26 16.41 3.27
CA GLN A 5 33.15 15.68 3.86
C GLN A 5 32.34 15.05 2.72
N LYS A 6 32.49 13.73 2.55
CA LYS A 6 31.56 12.93 1.74
C LYS A 6 30.27 12.85 2.55
N HIS A 7 29.29 13.70 2.25
CA HIS A 7 27.92 13.43 2.66
C HIS A 7 27.46 12.18 1.90
N PRO A 8 27.18 11.04 2.58
CA PRO A 8 26.53 9.94 1.90
C PRO A 8 25.16 10.44 1.49
N THR A 9 24.93 10.59 0.18
CA THR A 9 23.60 10.86 -0.35
C THR A 9 22.80 9.59 -0.10
N ILE A 10 22.16 9.50 1.07
CA ILE A 10 21.16 8.47 1.33
C ILE A 10 20.06 8.74 0.29
N ILE A 11 19.93 7.85 -0.69
CA ILE A 11 18.81 7.88 -1.63
C ILE A 11 17.58 7.50 -0.80
N THR A 12 16.82 8.51 -0.38
CA THR A 12 15.55 8.30 0.33
C THR A 12 14.41 8.20 -0.68
N LEU A 13 13.39 7.40 -0.37
CA LEU A 13 12.15 7.34 -1.15
C LEU A 13 11.22 8.54 -0.87
N GLU A 14 11.68 9.50 -0.07
CA GLU A 14 10.93 10.65 0.39
C GLU A 14 10.38 11.52 -0.76
N PRO A 15 11.15 11.84 -1.83
CA PRO A 15 10.59 12.58 -2.97
C PRO A 15 9.47 11.83 -3.69
N LEU A 16 9.54 10.49 -3.74
CA LEU A 16 8.49 9.67 -4.35
C LEU A 16 7.24 9.63 -3.48
N PHE A 17 7.39 9.53 -2.15
CA PHE A 17 6.25 9.60 -1.23
C PHE A 17 5.55 10.95 -1.30
N GLU A 18 6.30 12.06 -1.34
CA GLU A 18 5.70 13.39 -1.48
C GLU A 18 5.00 13.59 -2.83
N LEU A 19 5.56 13.07 -3.92
CA LEU A 19 4.93 13.11 -5.24
C LEU A 19 3.61 12.33 -5.24
N ALA A 20 3.61 11.13 -4.67
CA ALA A 20 2.41 10.31 -4.52
C ALA A 20 1.36 11.00 -3.64
N GLN A 21 1.77 11.62 -2.53
CA GLN A 21 0.85 12.39 -1.68
C GLN A 21 0.22 13.56 -2.44
N LYS A 22 1.04 14.36 -3.14
CA LYS A 22 0.61 15.56 -3.89
C LYS A 22 -0.26 15.27 -5.11
N ARG A 23 -0.17 14.08 -5.71
CA ARG A 23 -0.85 13.78 -6.99
C ARG A 23 -1.87 12.65 -6.89
N VAL A 24 -1.58 11.63 -6.09
CA VAL A 24 -2.44 10.45 -5.94
C VAL A 24 -3.40 10.59 -4.76
N CYS A 25 -3.02 11.26 -3.67
CA CYS A 25 -3.82 11.29 -2.43
C CYS A 25 -4.77 12.50 -2.34
N GLN A 26 -5.10 13.13 -3.47
CA GLN A 26 -5.90 14.37 -3.49
C GLN A 26 -7.39 14.08 -3.31
N THR A 27 -8.05 14.79 -2.38
CA THR A 27 -9.52 14.77 -2.25
C THR A 27 -10.17 15.68 -3.30
N PRO A 28 -11.49 15.59 -3.54
CA PRO A 28 -12.18 16.49 -4.46
C PRO A 28 -12.23 17.97 -4.01
N GLY A 29 -12.11 18.25 -2.70
CA GLY A 29 -12.34 19.58 -2.12
C GLY A 29 -11.11 20.26 -1.51
N ASP A 30 -10.05 19.51 -1.18
CA ASP A 30 -8.79 20.05 -0.65
C ASP A 30 -7.59 19.20 -1.08
N SER A 31 -6.46 19.87 -1.29
CA SER A 31 -5.20 19.20 -1.54
C SER A 31 -4.58 18.74 -0.23
N LEU A 32 -4.28 17.44 -0.11
CA LEU A 32 -3.43 16.93 0.99
C LEU A 32 -1.97 17.38 0.86
N GLY A 33 -1.69 18.41 0.05
CA GLY A 33 -0.38 19.02 -0.12
C GLY A 33 0.18 19.61 1.17
N ARG A 34 -0.68 20.01 2.13
CA ARG A 34 -0.26 20.47 3.46
C ARG A 34 0.55 19.43 4.24
N LEU A 35 0.34 18.13 3.98
CA LEU A 35 1.14 17.08 4.58
C LEU A 35 2.59 17.07 4.08
N CYS A 36 2.87 17.68 2.93
CA CYS A 36 4.20 17.80 2.36
C CYS A 36 4.83 19.18 2.60
N ASP A 37 4.23 20.02 3.44
CA ASP A 37 4.77 21.33 3.76
C ASP A 37 6.01 21.19 4.66
N GLN A 38 7.11 21.82 4.24
CA GLN A 38 8.41 21.81 4.93
C GLN A 38 8.80 23.20 5.49
N SER A 39 7.91 24.20 5.44
CA SER A 39 8.21 25.56 5.89
C SER A 39 8.66 25.67 7.36
N CYS A 40 8.32 24.69 8.20
CA CYS A 40 8.71 24.63 9.62
C CYS A 40 9.55 23.38 9.99
N GLY A 41 10.32 22.82 9.04
CA GLY A 41 11.15 21.63 9.25
C GLY A 41 10.64 20.41 8.48
N PRO A 42 10.93 19.16 8.93
CA PRO A 42 10.45 17.95 8.26
C PRO A 42 8.93 17.98 8.10
N SER A 43 8.41 17.62 6.94
CA SER A 43 6.97 17.68 6.67
C SER A 43 6.16 16.76 7.59
N PRO A 44 4.86 17.04 7.82
CA PRO A 44 4.00 16.10 8.53
C PRO A 44 4.08 14.67 7.98
N LEU A 45 4.12 14.51 6.66
CA LEU A 45 4.28 13.21 6.01
C LEU A 45 5.60 12.54 6.36
N SER A 46 6.73 13.26 6.35
CA SER A 46 8.02 12.67 6.68
C SER A 46 8.13 12.29 8.16
N ARG A 47 7.52 13.09 9.06
CA ARG A 47 7.41 12.72 10.49
C ARG A 47 6.58 11.45 10.68
N ILE A 48 5.45 11.33 9.99
CA ILE A 48 4.61 10.12 10.02
C ILE A 48 5.41 8.92 9.51
N ALA A 49 6.08 9.06 8.37
CA ALA A 49 6.94 8.00 7.83
C ALA A 49 7.99 7.58 8.85
N HIS A 50 8.74 8.53 9.42
CA HIS A 50 9.76 8.28 10.43
C HIS A 50 9.20 7.59 11.69
N HIS A 51 8.02 7.99 12.17
CA HIS A 51 7.37 7.35 13.33
C HIS A 51 6.94 5.91 13.04
N THR A 52 6.62 5.60 11.78
CA THR A 52 6.13 4.27 11.39
C THR A 52 7.24 3.31 10.96
N THR A 53 8.42 3.79 10.59
CA THR A 53 9.55 2.93 10.20
C THR A 53 9.91 1.86 11.24
N PRO A 54 9.95 2.13 12.56
CA PRO A 54 10.34 1.12 13.54
C PRO A 54 9.42 -0.11 13.60
N VAL A 55 8.13 0.03 13.24
CA VAL A 55 7.20 -1.12 13.24
C VAL A 55 7.30 -2.00 12.01
N LEU A 56 8.13 -1.60 11.04
CA LEU A 56 8.53 -2.44 9.91
C LEU A 56 9.75 -3.31 10.25
N ALA A 57 10.07 -3.47 11.53
CA ALA A 57 11.16 -4.32 12.00
C ALA A 57 10.83 -5.00 13.34
N GLY A 58 11.58 -6.06 13.65
CA GLY A 58 11.44 -6.81 14.91
C GLY A 58 10.05 -7.42 15.11
N LYS A 59 9.62 -7.50 16.37
CA LYS A 59 8.40 -8.23 16.79
C LYS A 59 7.12 -7.83 16.04
N TYR A 60 7.00 -6.58 15.60
CA TYR A 60 5.80 -6.09 14.90
C TYR A 60 5.76 -6.63 13.45
N LEU A 61 6.92 -6.60 12.78
CA LEU A 61 7.06 -7.21 11.46
C LEU A 61 6.89 -8.74 11.54
N ASP A 62 7.46 -9.37 12.57
CA ASP A 62 7.34 -10.83 12.76
C ASP A 62 5.87 -11.25 12.91
N ARG A 63 5.09 -10.49 13.68
CA ARG A 63 3.63 -10.70 13.82
C ARG A 63 2.88 -10.55 12.50
N MET A 64 3.18 -9.50 11.72
CA MET A 64 2.56 -9.32 10.40
C MET A 64 2.92 -10.48 9.45
N ASN A 65 4.18 -10.91 9.45
CA ASN A 65 4.64 -12.05 8.65
C ASN A 65 3.94 -13.35 9.06
N GLU A 66 3.75 -13.61 10.35
CA GLU A 66 3.03 -14.79 10.83
C GLU A 66 1.58 -14.81 10.31
N ILE A 67 0.87 -13.68 10.40
CA ILE A 67 -0.52 -13.57 9.89
C ILE A 67 -0.56 -13.78 8.37
N MET A 68 0.38 -13.17 7.64
CA MET A 68 0.48 -13.32 6.19
C MET A 68 0.76 -14.78 5.80
N LEU A 69 1.69 -15.46 6.47
CA LEU A 69 2.03 -16.86 6.21
C LEU A 69 0.84 -17.78 6.47
N ARG A 70 0.09 -17.57 7.57
CA ARG A 70 -1.14 -18.34 7.84
C ARG A 70 -2.19 -18.12 6.75
N GLY A 71 -2.33 -16.88 6.26
CA GLY A 71 -3.23 -16.55 5.16
C GLY A 71 -2.83 -17.24 3.85
N LEU A 72 -1.54 -17.22 3.50
CA LEU A 72 -1.02 -17.90 2.31
C LEU A 72 -1.17 -19.42 2.41
N LEU A 73 -0.90 -20.01 3.58
CA LEU A 73 -1.04 -21.45 3.79
C LEU A 73 -2.48 -21.93 3.55
N ALA A 74 -3.48 -21.15 3.98
CA ALA A 74 -4.87 -21.47 3.72
C ALA A 74 -5.19 -21.50 2.22
N ILE A 75 -4.63 -20.56 1.44
CA ILE A 75 -4.81 -20.50 -0.02
C ILE A 75 -4.08 -21.65 -0.71
N VAL A 76 -2.87 -21.98 -0.28
CA VAL A 76 -2.08 -23.09 -0.82
C VAL A 76 -2.76 -24.43 -0.52
N ASN A 77 -3.29 -24.63 0.69
CA ASN A 77 -3.98 -25.86 1.05
C ASN A 77 -5.29 -26.08 0.28
N ASP A 78 -5.88 -25.01 -0.27
CA ASP A 78 -7.08 -25.10 -1.12
C ASP A 78 -6.75 -25.39 -2.59
N MET A 79 -5.46 -25.40 -2.97
CA MET A 79 -5.03 -25.62 -4.36
C MET A 79 -5.40 -27.00 -4.91
N ASP A 80 -5.59 -28.02 -4.06
CA ASP A 80 -6.02 -29.36 -4.52
C ASP A 80 -7.41 -29.33 -5.17
N ASN A 81 -8.21 -28.29 -4.90
CA ASN A 81 -9.51 -28.05 -5.54
C ASN A 81 -9.41 -27.29 -6.87
N ASP A 82 -8.23 -26.74 -7.18
CA ASP A 82 -8.00 -25.94 -8.37
C ASP A 82 -7.47 -26.80 -9.54
N GLY A 83 -8.05 -26.60 -10.72
CA GLY A 83 -7.54 -27.18 -11.97
C GLY A 83 -6.39 -26.35 -12.55
N THR A 84 -6.47 -25.99 -13.82
CA THR A 84 -5.53 -25.03 -14.42
C THR A 84 -5.88 -23.61 -14.00
N VAL A 85 -4.91 -22.88 -13.44
CA VAL A 85 -5.07 -21.49 -13.01
C VAL A 85 -4.21 -20.53 -13.82
N ASP A 86 -4.64 -19.26 -13.93
CA ASP A 86 -3.76 -18.16 -14.34
C ASP A 86 -2.82 -17.84 -13.16
N LEU A 87 -1.55 -18.25 -13.28
CA LEU A 87 -0.54 -18.08 -12.23
C LEU A 87 -0.42 -16.62 -11.75
N ASN A 88 -0.48 -15.65 -12.67
CA ASN A 88 -0.37 -14.24 -12.32
C ASN A 88 -1.63 -13.76 -11.57
N ALA A 89 -2.82 -14.13 -12.05
CA ALA A 89 -4.07 -13.78 -11.38
C ALA A 89 -4.17 -14.42 -9.98
N TRP A 90 -3.75 -15.69 -9.86
CA TRP A 90 -3.74 -16.44 -8.61
C TRP A 90 -2.76 -15.83 -7.60
N LEU A 91 -1.49 -15.62 -7.98
CA LEU A 91 -0.48 -15.00 -7.10
C LEU A 91 -0.87 -13.57 -6.70
N ARG A 92 -1.42 -12.80 -7.65
CA ARG A 92 -1.93 -11.46 -7.35
C ARG A 92 -3.00 -11.50 -6.28
N HIS A 93 -3.97 -12.41 -6.39
CA HIS A 93 -5.02 -12.56 -5.40
C HIS A 93 -4.46 -13.01 -4.05
N ALA A 94 -3.65 -14.07 -4.05
CA ALA A 94 -3.09 -14.67 -2.84
C ALA A 94 -2.27 -13.67 -2.02
N VAL A 95 -1.32 -13.01 -2.67
CA VAL A 95 -0.46 -11.99 -2.03
C VAL A 95 -1.29 -10.78 -1.61
N THR A 96 -2.26 -10.32 -2.42
CA THR A 96 -3.11 -9.17 -2.06
C THR A 96 -3.89 -9.43 -0.78
N ILE A 97 -4.63 -10.53 -0.72
CA ILE A 97 -5.47 -10.83 0.45
C ILE A 97 -4.62 -11.09 1.68
N ALA A 98 -3.53 -11.87 1.56
CA ALA A 98 -2.67 -12.18 2.71
C ALA A 98 -1.99 -10.93 3.29
N SER A 99 -1.38 -10.08 2.44
CA SER A 99 -0.70 -8.86 2.90
C SER A 99 -1.66 -7.81 3.46
N ILE A 100 -2.82 -7.62 2.81
CA ILE A 100 -3.81 -6.64 3.30
C ILE A 100 -4.47 -7.14 4.58
N ASN A 101 -4.77 -8.43 4.72
CA ASN A 101 -5.31 -8.96 5.96
C ASN A 101 -4.30 -8.86 7.12
N ALA A 102 -3.02 -9.10 6.85
CA ALA A 102 -1.95 -8.91 7.85
C ALA A 102 -1.78 -7.45 8.31
N THR A 103 -2.18 -6.48 7.47
CA THR A 103 -2.05 -5.05 7.79
C THR A 103 -3.33 -4.47 8.39
N TYR A 104 -4.48 -4.75 7.80
CA TYR A 104 -5.77 -4.09 8.08
C TYR A 104 -6.73 -4.98 8.90
N GLY A 105 -6.32 -6.19 9.29
CA GLY A 105 -7.11 -7.04 10.19
C GLY A 105 -8.45 -7.51 9.61
N THR A 106 -9.39 -7.83 10.52
CA THR A 106 -10.65 -8.51 10.16
C THR A 106 -11.61 -7.64 9.36
N LEU A 107 -11.61 -6.33 9.55
CA LEU A 107 -12.47 -5.39 8.82
C LEU A 107 -11.88 -4.92 7.49
N ASN A 108 -10.76 -5.53 7.02
CA ASN A 108 -10.14 -5.08 5.78
C ASN A 108 -11.13 -5.07 4.59
N PRO A 109 -11.16 -4.00 3.78
CA PRO A 109 -12.13 -3.86 2.70
C PRO A 109 -11.82 -4.76 1.49
N PHE A 110 -10.59 -5.23 1.33
CA PHE A 110 -10.14 -6.10 0.22
C PHE A 110 -10.71 -7.52 0.31
N LYS A 111 -11.29 -7.93 1.43
CA LYS A 111 -12.12 -9.16 1.52
C LYS A 111 -13.23 -9.17 0.48
N ARG A 112 -13.69 -7.99 0.03
CA ARG A 112 -14.64 -7.86 -1.06
C ARG A 112 -13.86 -7.82 -2.38
N ARG A 113 -14.03 -8.83 -3.23
CA ARG A 113 -13.31 -8.96 -4.50
C ARG A 113 -13.34 -7.70 -5.39
N HIS A 114 -14.47 -6.99 -5.40
CA HIS A 114 -14.58 -5.74 -6.18
C HIS A 114 -13.64 -4.62 -5.68
N ILE A 115 -13.26 -4.59 -4.40
CA ILE A 115 -12.32 -3.60 -3.86
C ILE A 115 -10.89 -3.95 -4.27
N GLU A 116 -10.53 -5.23 -4.21
CA GLU A 116 -9.26 -5.73 -4.76
C GLU A 116 -9.14 -5.36 -6.25
N ASP A 117 -10.15 -5.69 -7.06
CA ASP A 117 -10.15 -5.39 -8.48
C ASP A 117 -10.10 -3.86 -8.75
N THR A 118 -10.75 -3.07 -7.90
CA THR A 118 -10.69 -1.60 -7.91
C THR A 118 -9.28 -1.09 -7.65
N PHE A 119 -8.56 -1.64 -6.67
CA PHE A 119 -7.16 -1.30 -6.44
C PHE A 119 -6.29 -1.63 -7.64
N TRP A 120 -6.42 -2.83 -8.23
CA TRP A 120 -5.64 -3.19 -9.42
C TRP A 120 -6.03 -2.40 -10.67
N LYS A 121 -7.26 -1.90 -10.75
CA LYS A 121 -7.68 -0.91 -11.77
C LYS A 121 -7.02 0.45 -11.54
N LEU A 122 -6.96 0.93 -10.30
CA LEU A 122 -6.23 2.14 -9.93
C LEU A 122 -4.74 2.00 -10.30
N GLN A 123 -4.08 0.95 -9.84
CA GLN A 123 -2.65 0.69 -10.05
C GLN A 123 -2.27 0.72 -11.54
N ARG A 124 -3.01 0.01 -12.41
CA ARG A 124 -2.71 -0.05 -13.85
C ARG A 124 -2.79 1.29 -14.56
N ASN A 125 -3.56 2.23 -14.01
CA ASN A 125 -3.79 3.55 -14.58
C ASN A 125 -3.15 4.67 -13.72
N MET A 126 -2.35 4.32 -12.71
CA MET A 126 -1.81 5.26 -11.72
C MET A 126 -0.81 6.24 -12.33
N SER A 127 -0.08 5.84 -13.38
CA SER A 127 0.83 6.72 -14.12
C SER A 127 0.12 7.97 -14.67
N LEU A 128 -1.14 7.83 -15.11
CA LEU A 128 -1.95 8.94 -15.60
C LEU A 128 -2.37 9.89 -14.47
N LEU A 129 -2.63 9.37 -13.26
CA LEU A 129 -2.85 10.22 -12.08
C LEU A 129 -1.57 10.96 -11.66
N LEU A 130 -0.42 10.28 -11.74
CA LEU A 130 0.88 10.88 -11.44
C LEU A 130 1.26 11.97 -12.44
N ALA A 131 0.79 11.93 -13.68
CA ALA A 131 0.96 13.03 -14.64
C ALA A 131 0.21 14.30 -14.19
N ASN A 132 -0.89 14.14 -13.45
CA ASN A 132 -1.72 15.21 -12.86
C ASN A 132 -2.24 16.26 -13.88
N ILE A 133 -2.48 15.85 -15.12
CA ILE A 133 -3.09 16.70 -16.15
C ILE A 133 -4.60 16.40 -16.15
N VAL A 134 -5.41 17.32 -15.62
CA VAL A 134 -6.89 17.22 -15.51
C VAL A 134 -7.38 15.78 -15.24
N PRO A 135 -7.05 15.20 -14.06
CA PRO A 135 -7.08 13.74 -13.87
C PRO A 135 -8.45 13.08 -14.00
N TRP A 136 -9.52 13.81 -13.70
CA TRP A 136 -10.90 13.33 -13.87
C TRP A 136 -11.28 13.13 -15.34
N LEU A 137 -10.63 13.85 -16.27
CA LEU A 137 -10.87 13.78 -17.71
C LEU A 137 -9.88 12.84 -18.41
N ILE A 138 -8.59 12.92 -18.07
CA ILE A 138 -7.53 12.14 -18.73
C ILE A 138 -7.36 10.74 -18.12
N ALA A 139 -7.70 10.59 -16.84
CA ALA A 139 -7.56 9.33 -16.11
C ALA A 139 -8.87 8.90 -15.42
N PRO A 140 -10.05 8.91 -16.08
CA PRO A 140 -11.34 8.70 -15.44
C PRO A 140 -11.44 7.33 -14.74
N LYS A 141 -10.79 6.30 -15.31
CA LYS A 141 -10.70 4.96 -14.70
C LYS A 141 -9.97 4.98 -13.36
N ALA A 142 -8.81 5.63 -13.30
CA ALA A 142 -8.01 5.74 -12.10
C ALA A 142 -8.67 6.69 -11.08
N TRP A 143 -9.24 7.80 -11.57
CA TRP A 143 -9.96 8.77 -10.76
C TRP A 143 -11.13 8.12 -10.01
N ASN A 144 -12.00 7.40 -10.72
CA ASN A 144 -13.15 6.72 -10.09
C ASN A 144 -12.71 5.56 -9.20
N ALA A 145 -11.77 4.72 -9.65
CA ALA A 145 -11.25 3.63 -8.83
C ALA A 145 -10.63 4.13 -7.51
N ARG A 146 -9.93 5.27 -7.55
CA ARG A 146 -9.42 5.94 -6.36
C ARG A 146 -10.54 6.32 -5.40
N LYS A 147 -11.61 6.97 -5.89
CA LYS A 147 -12.75 7.38 -5.05
C LYS A 147 -13.41 6.16 -4.39
N ASP A 148 -13.66 5.11 -5.15
CA ASP A 148 -14.32 3.90 -4.65
C ASP A 148 -13.45 3.20 -3.58
N LEU A 149 -12.14 3.10 -3.82
CA LEU A 149 -11.20 2.55 -2.85
C LEU A 149 -11.13 3.39 -1.56
N CYS A 150 -11.06 4.72 -1.69
CA CYS A 150 -11.04 5.63 -0.55
C CYS A 150 -12.35 5.59 0.24
N ALA A 151 -13.50 5.45 -0.42
CA ALA A 151 -14.78 5.29 0.27
C ALA A 151 -14.80 4.01 1.12
N ALA A 152 -14.26 2.90 0.61
CA ALA A 152 -14.15 1.65 1.36
C ALA A 152 -13.17 1.75 2.54
N LEU A 153 -12.02 2.41 2.36
CA LEU A 153 -11.05 2.67 3.42
C LEU A 153 -11.59 3.64 4.48
N LYS A 154 -12.34 4.68 4.07
CA LYS A 154 -13.02 5.59 5.00
C LYS A 154 -14.00 4.82 5.88
N ASN A 155 -14.84 3.98 5.28
CA ASN A 155 -15.77 3.14 6.05
C ASN A 155 -15.04 2.18 7.00
N TYR A 156 -13.88 1.66 6.60
CA TYR A 156 -13.02 0.88 7.50
C TYR A 156 -12.58 1.69 8.73
N PHE A 157 -12.17 2.96 8.56
CA PHE A 157 -11.79 3.82 9.68
C PHE A 157 -13.00 4.25 10.54
N ASP A 158 -14.13 4.57 9.91
CA ASP A 158 -15.38 4.94 10.61
C ASP A 158 -15.88 3.81 11.52
N LEU A 159 -15.64 2.55 11.16
CA LEU A 159 -16.00 1.37 11.93
C LEU A 159 -14.94 0.95 12.95
N GLY A 160 -13.88 1.73 13.14
CA GLY A 160 -12.81 1.39 14.09
C GLY A 160 -11.91 0.24 13.62
N GLY A 161 -11.86 -0.07 12.31
CA GLY A 161 -11.10 -1.22 11.81
C GLY A 161 -9.61 -1.20 12.11
N HIS A 162 -9.04 0.00 12.33
CA HIS A 162 -7.64 0.18 12.73
C HIS A 162 -7.31 -0.41 14.12
N GLU A 163 -8.31 -0.65 14.97
CA GLU A 163 -8.15 -1.22 16.32
C GLU A 163 -7.75 -2.70 16.30
N ASP A 164 -8.20 -3.45 15.28
CA ASP A 164 -7.85 -4.85 15.04
C ASP A 164 -6.76 -5.01 13.94
N GLY A 165 -6.22 -3.88 13.47
CA GLY A 165 -5.15 -3.86 12.49
C GLY A 165 -3.77 -4.14 13.10
N SER A 166 -2.75 -4.18 12.24
CA SER A 166 -1.36 -4.24 12.70
C SER A 166 -0.91 -2.94 13.37
N GLU A 167 0.21 -3.01 14.10
CA GLU A 167 0.83 -1.83 14.70
C GLU A 167 1.22 -0.78 13.64
N LEU A 168 1.46 -1.20 12.38
CA LEU A 168 1.67 -0.29 11.26
C LEU A 168 0.44 0.57 10.97
N ILE A 169 -0.73 -0.02 10.78
CA ILE A 169 -1.94 0.77 10.49
C ILE A 169 -2.37 1.59 11.71
N ALA A 170 -2.24 1.04 12.93
CA ALA A 170 -2.59 1.73 14.16
C ALA A 170 -1.71 2.98 14.38
N MET A 171 -0.39 2.88 14.20
CA MET A 171 0.52 4.02 14.35
C MET A 171 0.36 5.05 13.23
N ARG A 172 0.12 4.60 11.98
CA ARG A 172 -0.17 5.50 10.87
C ARG A 172 -1.45 6.30 11.12
N TYR A 173 -2.52 5.61 11.50
CA TYR A 173 -3.81 6.20 11.80
C TYR A 173 -3.71 7.24 12.92
N SER A 174 -3.09 6.88 14.06
CA SER A 174 -2.93 7.82 15.17
C SER A 174 -2.07 9.04 14.80
N SER A 175 -1.05 8.85 13.97
CA SER A 175 -0.20 9.96 13.50
C SER A 175 -0.94 10.90 12.54
N PHE A 176 -1.77 10.37 11.62
CA PHE A 176 -2.61 11.21 10.77
C PHE A 176 -3.69 11.94 11.55
N LEU A 177 -4.34 11.25 12.50
CA LEU A 177 -5.36 11.86 13.36
C LEU A 177 -4.74 12.98 14.21
N GLY A 178 -3.54 12.77 14.76
CA GLY A 178 -2.77 13.79 15.48
C GLY A 178 -2.33 14.97 14.61
N ALA A 179 -2.24 14.77 13.29
CA ALA A 179 -2.02 15.84 12.31
C ALA A 179 -3.33 16.55 11.88
N GLY A 180 -4.46 16.22 12.50
CA GLY A 180 -5.76 16.87 12.27
C GLY A 180 -6.48 16.41 11.01
N LEU A 181 -6.15 15.23 10.47
CA LEU A 181 -6.85 14.69 9.30
C LEU A 181 -8.19 14.05 9.69
N THR A 182 -9.18 14.24 8.83
CA THR A 182 -10.45 13.50 8.88
C THR A 182 -10.27 12.06 8.36
N HIS A 183 -11.18 11.15 8.68
CA HIS A 183 -11.13 9.78 8.15
C HIS A 183 -11.13 9.70 6.61
N GLU A 184 -11.77 10.67 5.93
CA GLU A 184 -11.70 10.75 4.47
C GLU A 184 -10.28 11.08 4.00
N GLU A 185 -9.64 12.09 4.58
CA GLU A 185 -8.26 12.46 4.25
C GLU A 185 -7.25 11.35 4.59
N ILE A 186 -7.48 10.62 5.69
CA ILE A 186 -6.70 9.43 6.05
C ILE A 186 -6.86 8.35 4.98
N ALA A 187 -8.10 8.05 4.57
CA ALA A 187 -8.37 7.03 3.54
C ALA A 187 -7.65 7.31 2.22
N TYR A 188 -7.58 8.59 1.79
CA TYR A 188 -6.79 8.98 0.62
C TYR A 188 -5.28 8.85 0.85
N SER A 189 -4.80 9.15 2.06
CA SER A 189 -3.38 9.05 2.44
C SER A 189 -2.87 7.63 2.64
N GLU A 190 -3.75 6.62 2.65
CA GLU A 190 -3.38 5.21 2.75
C GLU A 190 -3.06 4.54 1.41
N ILE A 191 -3.43 5.15 0.28
CA ILE A 191 -3.12 4.58 -1.04
C ILE A 191 -1.63 4.25 -1.21
N PRO A 192 -0.68 5.14 -0.83
CA PRO A 192 0.75 4.84 -0.95
C PRO A 192 1.19 3.63 -0.12
N LEU A 193 0.57 3.38 1.04
CA LEU A 193 0.86 2.18 1.84
C LEU A 193 0.43 0.92 1.09
N VAL A 194 -0.82 0.89 0.60
CA VAL A 194 -1.35 -0.25 -0.16
C VAL A 194 -0.50 -0.53 -1.40
N VAL A 195 -0.07 0.53 -2.11
CA VAL A 195 0.86 0.42 -3.23
C VAL A 195 2.19 -0.20 -2.78
N GLY A 196 2.79 0.34 -1.72
CA GLY A 196 4.07 -0.15 -1.19
C GLY A 196 4.05 -1.62 -0.77
N LEU A 197 2.93 -2.11 -0.23
CA LEU A 197 2.76 -3.50 0.18
C LEU A 197 2.64 -4.47 -1.01
N LEU A 198 2.06 -4.03 -2.13
CA LEU A 198 1.58 -4.95 -3.17
C LEU A 198 2.32 -4.85 -4.50
N THR A 199 2.68 -3.65 -4.96
CA THR A 199 3.10 -3.46 -6.36
C THR A 199 4.49 -3.98 -6.66
N ASN A 200 5.30 -4.26 -5.63
CA ASN A 200 6.60 -4.91 -5.77
C ASN A 200 6.51 -6.39 -5.45
N THR A 201 5.76 -6.75 -4.40
CA THR A 201 5.62 -8.11 -3.89
C THR A 201 4.92 -9.03 -4.89
N VAL A 202 3.85 -8.58 -5.54
CA VAL A 202 3.10 -9.40 -6.51
C VAL A 202 3.95 -9.73 -7.75
N PRO A 203 4.57 -8.77 -8.45
CA PRO A 203 5.45 -9.10 -9.58
C PRO A 203 6.67 -9.94 -9.17
N ALA A 204 7.26 -9.69 -7.99
CA ALA A 204 8.37 -10.49 -7.50
C ALA A 204 7.95 -11.95 -7.29
N ALA A 205 6.80 -12.19 -6.64
CA ALA A 205 6.25 -13.51 -6.47
C ALA A 205 6.00 -14.18 -7.83
N PHE A 206 5.39 -13.46 -8.78
CA PHE A 206 5.17 -13.98 -10.13
C PHE A 206 6.46 -14.44 -10.81
N TRP A 207 7.48 -13.59 -10.86
CA TRP A 207 8.73 -13.93 -11.56
C TRP A 207 9.49 -15.07 -10.89
N VAL A 208 9.50 -15.15 -9.56
CA VAL A 208 10.10 -16.28 -8.84
C VAL A 208 9.43 -17.60 -9.22
N HIS A 209 8.10 -17.66 -9.18
CA HIS A 209 7.37 -18.88 -9.51
C HIS A 209 7.47 -19.22 -10.99
N PHE A 210 7.35 -18.22 -11.87
CA PHE A 210 7.50 -18.40 -13.31
C PHE A 210 8.85 -19.00 -13.68
N GLU A 211 9.95 -18.47 -13.12
CA GLU A 211 11.30 -18.95 -13.42
C GLU A 211 11.56 -20.35 -12.84
N LEU A 212 11.04 -20.63 -11.65
CA LEU A 212 11.16 -21.95 -11.03
C LEU A 212 10.41 -23.01 -11.85
N LEU A 213 9.16 -22.73 -12.23
CA LEU A 213 8.30 -23.66 -12.96
C LEU A 213 8.71 -23.81 -14.44
N SER A 214 9.26 -22.76 -15.05
CA SER A 214 9.71 -22.80 -16.46
C SER A 214 11.08 -23.47 -16.63
N ARG A 215 11.82 -23.72 -15.53
CA ARG A 215 13.16 -24.32 -15.56
C ARG A 215 13.20 -25.56 -14.65
N PRO A 216 12.71 -26.72 -15.12
CA PRO A 216 12.60 -27.94 -14.31
C PRO A 216 13.89 -28.37 -13.59
N LYS A 217 15.07 -28.04 -14.16
CA LYS A 217 16.37 -28.30 -13.54
C LYS A 217 16.56 -27.65 -12.15
N LEU A 218 15.76 -26.64 -11.80
CA LEU A 218 15.79 -25.98 -10.49
C LEU A 218 14.91 -26.67 -9.44
N LEU A 219 14.04 -27.60 -9.86
CA LEU A 219 13.05 -28.25 -9.00
C LEU A 219 13.50 -29.63 -8.48
N GLY A 220 14.62 -30.16 -9.00
CA GLY A 220 15.10 -31.51 -8.69
C GLY A 220 14.85 -32.50 -9.82
#